data_AF-A0A920RCT6-F1
#
_entry.id   AF-A0A920RCT6-F1
#
_cell.length_a   1.000
_cell.length_b   1.000
_cell.length_c   1.000
_cell.angle_alpha   90.00
_cell.angle_beta   90.00
_cell.angle_gamma   90.00
#
_symmetry.space_group_name_H-M   'P 1'
#
loop_
_entity.id
_entity.type
_entity.pdbx_description
1 polymer ?
#
loop_
_entity_poly.entity_id
_entity_poly.type
_entity_poly.pdbx_seq_one_letter_code
_entity_poly.pdbx_strand_id
1 'polypeptide(L)' 'MTVPVLGPGATILGPAVIVEQDTATVVSAQYTAVVHTAGYIVLERKT' A
#
# COMPACT_ATOMS: atom_id res chain seq x y z
N MET A 1 7.81 -15.32 9.92
CA MET A 1 7.15 -14.48 8.91
C MET A 1 7.33 -13.03 9.34
N THR A 2 8.16 -12.27 8.64
CA THR A 2 8.41 -10.86 8.96
C THR A 2 7.50 -9.97 8.11
N VAL A 3 6.92 -8.94 8.71
CA VAL A 3 6.15 -7.92 8.00
C VAL A 3 7.14 -6.84 7.56
N PRO A 4 7.32 -6.56 6.27
CA PRO A 4 8.23 -5.53 5.82
C PRO A 4 7.69 -4.14 6.20
N VAL A 5 8.56 -3.30 6.73
CA VAL A 5 8.26 -1.87 6.92
C VAL A 5 8.34 -1.19 5.56
N LEU A 6 7.28 -0.50 5.16
CA LEU A 6 7.20 0.18 3.88
C LEU A 6 7.89 1.54 3.96
N GLY A 7 8.70 1.86 2.95
CA GLY A 7 9.34 3.16 2.79
C GLY A 7 8.79 3.93 1.59
N PRO A 8 9.18 5.21 1.42
CA PRO A 8 8.85 5.99 0.25
C PRO A 8 9.18 5.27 -1.07
N GLY A 9 8.23 5.29 -2.02
CA GLY A 9 8.34 4.62 -3.32
C GLY A 9 7.97 3.14 -3.32
N ALA A 10 7.67 2.55 -2.16
CA ALA A 10 7.24 1.16 -2.09
C ALA A 10 5.94 0.95 -2.91
N THR A 11 5.96 -0.05 -3.78
CA THR A 11 4.81 -0.47 -4.58
C THR A 11 4.26 -1.79 -4.02
N ILE A 12 2.94 -1.83 -3.81
CA ILE A 12 2.24 -2.96 -3.21
C ILE A 12 1.18 -3.43 -4.20
N LEU A 13 1.35 -4.66 -4.67
CA LEU A 13 0.38 -5.31 -5.55
C LEU A 13 -0.73 -5.93 -4.70
N GLY A 14 -1.99 -5.64 -5.02
CA GLY A 14 -3.11 -6.36 -4.42
C GLY A 14 -3.16 -7.83 -4.87
N PRO A 15 -3.72 -8.75 -4.06
CA PRO A 15 -4.41 -8.49 -2.78
C PRO A 15 -3.45 -8.30 -1.60
N ALA A 16 -3.62 -7.20 -0.86
CA ALA A 16 -2.83 -6.90 0.33
C ALA A 16 -3.61 -6.01 1.32
N VAL A 17 -3.15 -5.97 2.58
CA VAL A 17 -3.59 -5.01 3.58
C VAL A 17 -2.35 -4.29 4.11
N ILE A 18 -2.35 -2.97 4.03
CA ILE A 18 -1.36 -2.11 4.67
C ILE A 18 -1.93 -1.76 6.04
N VAL A 19 -1.16 -1.99 7.09
CA VAL A 19 -1.54 -1.66 8.47
C VAL A 19 -0.71 -0.45 8.87
N GLU A 20 -1.39 0.63 9.24
CA GLU A 20 -0.78 1.79 9.87
C GLU A 20 -1.06 1.79 11.38
N GLN A 21 -0.62 2.81 12.11
CA GLN A 21 -0.80 2.88 13.55
C GLN A 21 -2.29 2.91 13.95
N ASP A 22 -3.09 3.71 13.24
CA ASP A 22 -4.48 3.99 13.58
C ASP A 22 -5.47 3.62 12.46
N THR A 23 -4.96 3.14 11.32
CA THR A 23 -5.76 2.79 10.13
C THR A 23 -5.30 1.48 9.50
N ALA A 24 -6.11 0.98 8.57
CA ALA A 24 -5.70 -0.05 7.64
C ALA A 24 -6.23 0.25 6.25
N THR A 25 -5.39 0.05 5.24
CA THR A 25 -5.73 0.26 3.83
C THR A 25 -5.78 -1.08 3.10
N VAL A 26 -6.93 -1.41 2.51
CA VAL A 26 -7.10 -2.63 1.71
C VAL A 26 -6.74 -2.36 0.25
N VAL A 27 -5.74 -3.08 -0.26
CA VAL A 27 -5.35 -3.08 -1.68
C VAL A 27 -5.97 -4.31 -2.34
N SER A 28 -7.16 -4.17 -2.92
CA SER A 28 -7.82 -5.30 -3.58
C SER A 28 -7.10 -5.70 -4.88
N ALA A 29 -7.45 -6.85 -5.46
CA ALA A 29 -6.82 -7.35 -6.68
C ALA A 29 -6.87 -6.38 -7.88
N GLN A 30 -7.85 -5.46 -7.89
CA GLN A 30 -8.03 -4.44 -8.92
C GLN A 30 -7.13 -3.20 -8.74
N TYR A 31 -6.36 -3.12 -7.65
CA TYR A 31 -5.57 -1.94 -7.32
C TYR A 31 -4.10 -2.28 -7.11
N THR A 32 -3.28 -1.27 -7.33
CA THR A 32 -1.90 -1.18 -6.89
C THR A 32 -1.81 0.00 -5.94
N ALA A 33 -1.06 -0.14 -4.85
CA ALA A 33 -0.78 0.97 -3.95
C ALA A 33 0.68 1.41 -4.07
N VAL A 34 0.91 2.72 -3.96
CA VAL A 34 2.25 3.32 -3.91
C VAL A 34 2.36 4.21 -2.68
N VAL A 35 3.38 4.00 -1.86
CA VAL A 35 3.73 4.90 -0.76
C VAL A 35 4.42 6.13 -1.35
N HIS A 36 3.74 7.26 -1.38
CA HIS A 36 4.29 8.49 -1.94
C HIS A 36 5.35 9.11 -0.99
N THR A 37 6.32 9.82 -1.54
CA THR A 37 7.41 10.45 -0.78
C THR A 37 6.95 11.54 0.20
N ALA A 38 5.78 12.11 -0.05
CA ALA A 38 5.13 13.07 0.85
C ALA A 38 4.36 12.43 2.02
N GLY A 39 4.38 11.09 2.14
CA GLY A 39 3.84 10.37 3.31
C GLY A 39 2.38 9.92 3.19
N TYR A 40 1.78 9.97 2.01
CA TYR A 40 0.45 9.41 1.75
C TYR A 40 0.52 8.18 0.85
N ILE A 41 -0.55 7.37 0.85
CA ILE A 41 -0.68 6.18 0.00
C ILE A 41 -1.59 6.54 -1.18
N VAL A 42 -1.13 6.25 -2.41
CA VAL A 42 -1.94 6.36 -3.62
C VAL A 42 -2.45 4.97 -4.00
N LEU A 43 -3.75 4.84 -4.21
CA LEU A 43 -4.39 3.64 -4.76
C LEU A 43 -4.73 3.89 -6.23
N GLU A 44 -4.09 3.16 -7.13
CA GLU A 44 -4.33 3.23 -8.56
C GLU A 44 -5.08 1.98 -9.02
N ARG A 45 -6.19 2.17 -9.74
CA ARG A 45 -6.93 1.06 -10.32
C ARG A 45 -6.17 0.53 -11.54
N LYS A 46 -5.95 -0.78 -11.60
CA LYS A 46 -5.40 -1.46 -12.77
C LYS A 46 -6.38 -1.30 -13.94
N THR A 47 -5.86 -0.89 -15.09
CA THR A 47 -6.57 -0.93 -16.38
C THR A 47 -6.57 -2.32 -16.96
#